data_AF-A0A671VJZ8-F1
#
_entry.id   AF-A0A671VJZ8-F1
#
_cell.length_a   1.000
_cell.length_b   1.000
_cell.length_c   1.000
_cell.angle_alpha   90.00
_cell.angle_beta   90.00
_cell.angle_gamma   90.00
#
_symmetry.space_group_name_H-M   'P 1'
#
loop_
_entity.id
_entity.type
_entity.pdbx_description
1 polymer ?
#
loop_
_entity_poly.entity_id
_entity_poly.type
_entity_poly.pdbx_seq_one_letter_code
_entity_poly.pdbx_strand_id
1 'polypeptide(L)'
;LFPKCLHGQQVCERGSMLPGSQGSLEAVYPECHGNHVREICVYGAGDLPWLLEQHHLFANKFDTDTDPIAVYCLEKYLRQKALPSLVFF
;
A
#
# COMPACT_ATOMS: atom_id res chain seq x y z
N LEU A 1 -2.84 5.84 15.74
CA LEU A 1 -3.45 7.04 15.10
C LEU A 1 -3.40 6.91 13.56
N PHE A 2 -3.92 5.82 13.03
CA PHE A 2 -4.53 5.75 11.69
C PHE A 2 -5.62 4.68 11.81
N PRO A 3 -6.89 5.01 11.58
CA PRO A 3 -7.98 4.03 11.66
C PRO A 3 -7.82 3.01 10.53
N LYS A 4 -7.97 1.72 10.85
CA LYS A 4 -7.95 0.63 9.87
C LYS A 4 -9.28 0.61 9.12
N CYS A 5 -9.31 1.09 7.89
CA CYS A 5 -10.52 1.11 7.06
C CYS A 5 -10.54 -0.10 6.11
N LEU A 6 -11.64 -0.85 6.13
CA LEU A 6 -11.98 -1.80 5.07
C LEU A 6 -12.82 -1.13 3.99
N HIS A 7 -12.62 -1.60 2.76
CA HIS A 7 -13.31 -1.16 1.56
C HIS A 7 -14.82 -0.97 1.80
N GLY A 8 -15.28 0.28 1.71
CA GLY A 8 -16.71 0.63 1.69
C GLY A 8 -17.40 0.84 3.04
N GLN A 9 -16.75 0.65 4.21
CA GLN A 9 -17.42 0.96 5.48
C GLN A 9 -16.52 1.59 6.55
N GLN A 10 -17.07 2.64 7.15
CA GLN A 10 -16.46 3.62 8.05
C GLN A 10 -16.26 3.11 9.50
N VAL A 11 -16.06 1.79 9.71
CA VAL A 11 -16.02 1.18 11.04
C VAL A 11 -14.75 0.35 11.25
N CYS A 12 -13.95 0.76 12.24
CA CYS A 12 -12.75 0.09 12.71
C CYS A 12 -13.07 -0.79 13.92
N GLU A 13 -13.17 -2.11 13.75
CA GLU A 13 -13.32 -3.04 14.88
C GLU A 13 -11.95 -3.58 15.34
N ARG A 14 -11.86 -3.84 16.66
CA ARG A 14 -10.62 -4.16 17.38
C ARG A 14 -10.18 -5.60 17.12
N GLY A 15 -9.71 -5.88 15.90
CA GLY A 15 -9.14 -7.15 15.49
C GLY A 15 -7.75 -6.98 14.90
N SER A 16 -6.82 -7.86 15.25
CA SER A 16 -5.51 -7.97 14.60
C SER A 16 -5.71 -8.22 13.10
N MET A 17 -5.32 -7.27 12.25
CA MET A 17 -5.34 -7.50 10.80
C MET A 17 -4.36 -8.63 10.50
N LEU A 18 -4.84 -9.71 9.91
CA LEU A 18 -3.99 -10.79 9.45
C LEU A 18 -3.70 -10.57 7.95
N PRO A 19 -2.42 -10.51 7.53
CA PRO A 19 -2.08 -10.65 6.13
C PRO A 19 -2.57 -12.03 5.65
N GLY A 20 -3.31 -12.07 4.56
CA GLY A 20 -3.82 -13.33 4.02
C GLY A 20 -2.84 -13.99 3.06
N SER A 21 -2.57 -15.28 3.28
CA SER A 21 -2.19 -16.18 2.18
C SER A 21 -3.45 -16.64 1.43
N GLN A 22 -3.32 -17.07 0.17
CA GLN A 22 -4.42 -17.49 -0.73
C GLN A 22 -5.30 -18.65 -0.19
N GLY A 23 -6.10 -18.40 0.85
CA GLY A 23 -6.96 -19.40 1.48
C GLY A 23 -7.63 -18.96 2.79
N SER A 24 -7.32 -17.77 3.32
CA SER A 24 -8.03 -17.18 4.46
C SER A 24 -9.23 -16.36 3.98
N LEU A 25 -10.44 -16.80 4.30
CA LEU A 25 -11.71 -16.10 3.99
C LEU A 25 -11.86 -14.74 4.69
N GLU A 26 -10.95 -14.39 5.61
CA GLU A 26 -11.01 -13.18 6.44
C GLU A 26 -9.91 -12.15 6.08
N ALA A 27 -9.11 -12.42 5.05
CA ALA A 27 -8.05 -11.51 4.65
C ALA A 27 -8.59 -10.29 3.91
N VAL A 28 -8.27 -9.12 4.48
CA VAL A 28 -8.77 -7.81 4.06
C VAL A 28 -7.91 -7.18 2.96
N TYR A 29 -6.64 -7.56 2.94
CA TYR A 29 -5.61 -7.07 2.04
C TYR A 29 -4.59 -8.20 1.81
N PRO A 30 -3.83 -8.17 0.70
CA PRO A 30 -2.86 -9.21 0.38
C PRO A 30 -1.72 -9.25 1.40
N GLU A 31 -0.91 -10.30 1.33
CA GLU A 31 0.34 -10.37 2.06
C GLU A 31 1.24 -9.16 1.77
N CYS A 32 1.93 -8.67 2.80
CA CYS A 32 2.89 -7.57 2.68
C CYS A 32 4.18 -8.08 2.04
N HIS A 33 4.57 -7.50 0.91
CA HIS A 33 5.80 -7.86 0.20
C HIS A 33 7.03 -7.09 0.71
N GLY A 34 6.83 -6.07 1.57
CA GLY A 34 7.89 -5.44 2.34
C GLY A 34 8.10 -6.11 3.70
N ASN A 35 8.15 -5.30 4.77
CA ASN A 35 8.38 -5.78 6.13
C ASN A 35 7.39 -5.20 7.14
N HIS A 36 7.18 -5.90 8.25
CA HIS A 36 6.33 -5.39 9.32
C HIS A 36 7.16 -4.69 10.38
N VAL A 37 6.73 -3.48 10.78
CA VAL A 37 7.27 -2.79 11.95
C VAL A 37 6.11 -2.34 12.81
N ARG A 38 6.07 -2.82 14.07
CA ARG A 38 4.94 -2.60 15.00
C ARG A 38 3.60 -3.04 14.41
N GLU A 39 3.54 -4.23 13.81
CA GLU A 39 2.32 -4.80 13.20
C GLU A 39 1.71 -3.96 12.06
N ILE A 40 2.52 -3.10 11.42
CA ILE A 40 2.14 -2.29 10.26
C ILE A 40 3.10 -2.63 9.11
N CYS A 41 2.54 -2.97 7.95
CA CYS A 41 3.30 -3.18 6.72
C CYS A 41 4.01 -1.88 6.32
N VAL A 42 5.33 -1.96 6.19
CA VAL A 42 6.15 -1.07 5.39
C VAL A 42 6.09 -1.61 3.98
N TYR A 43 5.55 -0.84 3.05
CA TYR A 43 5.33 -1.30 1.69
C TYR A 43 6.63 -1.47 0.91
N GLY A 44 6.75 -2.60 0.22
CA GLY A 44 7.80 -2.86 -0.77
C GLY A 44 7.29 -2.64 -2.19
N ALA A 45 8.18 -2.79 -3.17
CA ALA A 45 7.84 -2.63 -4.59
C ALA A 45 6.74 -3.60 -5.05
N GLY A 46 6.67 -4.80 -4.45
CA GLY A 46 5.64 -5.82 -4.72
C GLY A 46 4.23 -5.42 -4.29
N ASP A 47 4.08 -4.47 -3.36
CA ASP A 47 2.78 -4.02 -2.86
C ASP A 47 2.15 -2.93 -3.75
N LEU A 48 2.95 -2.29 -4.62
CA LEU A 48 2.50 -1.17 -5.45
C LEU A 48 1.32 -1.48 -6.39
N PRO A 49 1.25 -2.63 -7.09
CA PRO A 49 0.13 -2.92 -7.98
C PRO A 49 -1.21 -2.90 -7.24
N TRP A 50 -1.28 -3.56 -6.08
CA TRP A 50 -2.50 -3.58 -5.27
C TRP A 50 -2.81 -2.20 -4.66
N LEU A 51 -1.80 -1.47 -4.20
CA LEU A 51 -1.97 -0.11 -3.65
C LEU A 51 -2.56 0.86 -4.68
N LEU A 52 -2.13 0.79 -5.93
CA LEU A 52 -2.59 1.69 -7.00
C LEU A 52 -4.04 1.43 -7.43
N GLU A 53 -4.58 0.25 -7.12
CA GLU A 53 -5.99 -0.10 -7.36
C GLU A 53 -6.93 0.43 -6.26
N GLN A 54 -6.40 0.86 -5.11
CA GLN A 54 -7.21 1.34 -4.00
C GLN A 54 -7.70 2.78 -4.22
N HIS A 55 -8.88 3.09 -3.68
CA HIS A 55 -9.46 4.46 -3.71
C HIS A 55 -8.87 5.42 -2.65
N HIS A 56 -7.87 4.98 -1.86
CA HIS A 56 -7.26 5.80 -0.82
C HIS A 56 -6.32 6.86 -1.42
N LEU A 57 -6.32 8.07 -0.85
CA LEU A 57 -5.46 9.17 -1.29
C LEU A 57 -3.99 9.00 -0.87
N PHE A 58 -3.77 8.37 0.29
CA PHE A 58 -2.46 8.17 0.88
C PHE A 58 -2.34 6.73 1.41
N ALA A 59 -1.13 6.19 1.34
CA ALA A 59 -0.77 4.91 1.93
C ALA A 59 0.32 5.14 2.99
N ASN A 60 0.25 4.40 4.09
CA ASN A 60 1.26 4.42 5.15
C ASN A 60 1.63 2.97 5.53
N LYS A 61 2.91 2.59 5.57
CA LYS A 61 4.14 3.42 5.54
C LYS A 61 5.10 2.98 4.44
N PHE A 62 6.00 3.88 4.08
CA PHE A 62 7.16 3.61 3.22
C PHE A 62 8.43 3.91 4.01
N ASP A 63 9.50 3.18 3.69
CA ASP A 63 10.81 3.37 4.31
C ASP A 63 11.89 3.21 3.23
N THR A 64 12.60 4.30 2.94
CA THR A 64 13.66 4.32 1.92
C THR A 64 14.90 3.56 2.34
N ASP A 65 15.10 3.32 3.63
CA ASP A 65 16.23 2.53 4.13
C ASP A 65 15.99 1.03 3.92
N THR A 66 14.72 0.62 3.89
CA THR A 66 14.32 -0.79 3.69
C THR A 66 14.07 -1.13 2.22
N ASP A 67 13.26 -0.34 1.51
CA ASP A 67 13.02 -0.52 0.08
C ASP A 67 12.85 0.85 -0.64
N PRO A 68 13.96 1.43 -1.15
CA PRO A 68 13.89 2.69 -1.88
C PRO A 68 13.19 2.54 -3.24
N ILE A 69 13.08 1.32 -3.79
CA ILE A 69 12.47 1.07 -5.10
C ILE A 69 10.96 1.31 -5.03
N ALA A 70 10.32 0.92 -3.92
CA ALA A 70 8.90 1.17 -3.70
C ALA A 70 8.55 2.66 -3.85
N VAL A 71 9.31 3.53 -3.19
CA VAL A 71 9.12 4.99 -3.24
C VAL A 71 9.43 5.55 -4.64
N TYR A 72 10.54 5.14 -5.23
CA TYR A 72 10.95 5.61 -6.56
C TYR A 72 9.92 5.27 -7.65
N CYS A 73 9.44 4.03 -7.69
CA CYS A 73 8.45 3.59 -8.67
C CYS A 73 7.12 4.32 -8.50
N LEU A 74 6.66 4.50 -7.25
CA LEU A 74 5.44 5.21 -6.96
C LEU A 74 5.54 6.69 -7.37
N GLU A 75 6.66 7.37 -7.05
CA GLU A 75 6.89 8.76 -7.48
C GLU A 75 6.86 8.88 -9.00
N LYS A 76 7.62 8.03 -9.70
CA LYS A 76 7.68 8.03 -11.16
C LYS A 76 6.31 7.82 -11.79
N TYR A 77 5.55 6.84 -11.30
CA TYR A 77 4.19 6.55 -11.76
C TYR A 77 3.25 7.74 -11.56
N LEU A 78 3.23 8.33 -10.35
CA LEU A 78 2.36 9.46 -10.04
C LEU A 78 2.73 10.71 -10.85
N ARG A 79 4.03 10.96 -11.04
CA ARG A 79 4.51 12.07 -11.89
C ARG A 79 4.10 11.89 -13.35
N GLN A 80 4.23 10.69 -13.90
CA GLN A 80 3.77 10.38 -15.26
C GLN A 80 2.26 10.54 -15.41
N LYS A 81 1.49 10.12 -14.40
CA LYS A 81 0.04 10.26 -14.36
C LYS A 81 -0.42 11.72 -14.28
N ALA A 82 0.32 12.55 -13.53
CA ALA A 82 0.01 13.97 -13.37
C ALA A 82 0.49 14.83 -14.56
N LEU A 83 1.61 14.46 -15.19
CA LEU A 83 2.28 15.24 -16.23
C LEU A 83 2.58 14.38 -17.48
N PRO A 84 1.57 13.90 -18.22
CA PRO A 84 1.76 12.98 -19.33
C PRO A 84 2.57 13.57 -20.51
N SER A 85 2.64 14.90 -20.63
CA SER A 85 3.27 15.62 -21.74
C SER A 85 4.75 15.99 -21.55
N LEU A 86 5.32 15.81 -20.35
CA LEU A 86 6.72 16.16 -20.05
C LEU A 86 7.73 15.05 -20.39
N VAL A 87 7.26 13.90 -20.89
CA VAL A 87 8.08 12.71 -21.19
C VAL A 87 8.06 12.34 -22.68
N PHE A 88 7.44 13.18 -23.52
CA PHE A 88 7.30 13.01 -24.97
C PHE A 88 7.86 14.21 -25.77
N PHE A 89 8.90 14.88 -25.28
CA PHE A 89 9.69 15.86 -26.04
C PHE A 89 11.16 15.43 -26.11
#